data_AF-A0A9W9VMB3-F1
#
_entry.id   AF-A0A9W9VMB3-F1
#
_cell.length_a   1.000
_cell.length_b   1.000
_cell.length_c   1.000
_cell.angle_alpha   90.00
_cell.angle_beta   90.00
_cell.angle_gamma   90.00
#
_symmetry.space_group_name_H-M   'P 1'
#
loop_
_entity.id
_entity.type
_entity.pdbx_description
1 polymer ?
#
loop_
_entity_poly.entity_id
_entity_poly.type
_entity_poly.pdbx_seq_one_letter_code
_entity_poly.pdbx_strand_id
1 'polypeptide(L)'
;MKKMGRKRTWQARLKRICFKDCVRFIDDVAGKEHFTQLLQVEHNTWFNTDDKTKPLWRVVVNGSQILFVFHHSVCDGRSGMIFHRSLLAALNKVTRKQEESGQEDIFPTDFNVPNYELMPESMALFRLLGMRFNIYIGLLSYLFSILVKFFLRKNYTFFTDVIFKDNFPSKDNPVPLPERPLTKLKRICLSPSQLEASLNACKKHKTSFTALIGTLIHVTLACEVYPVAKLGLSYFAIDLRRFLPAEYSSIIGNYVSSHQSNQWLNIYRQAGVMSPAIDTQIAHMWQLSQRTKADLDSAMLTHHTPLPVANALGLTAIGEDDETITTGIYHVLDVAVTKSFCVSSLVEPNFE
;
A
#
# COMPACT_ATOMS: atom_id res chain seq x y z
N MET A 1 -35.76 15.85 -4.57
CA MET A 1 -35.16 14.69 -3.87
C MET A 1 -33.87 14.29 -4.56
N LYS A 2 -32.69 14.55 -3.96
CA LYS A 2 -31.43 13.93 -4.42
C LYS A 2 -31.55 12.42 -4.15
N LYS A 3 -31.37 11.57 -5.17
CA LYS A 3 -31.24 10.12 -4.97
C LYS A 3 -30.09 9.90 -3.97
N MET A 4 -30.39 9.35 -2.79
CA MET A 4 -29.34 8.83 -1.90
C MET A 4 -28.58 7.73 -2.66
N GLY A 5 -27.25 7.80 -2.61
CA GLY A 5 -26.36 6.81 -3.19
C GLY A 5 -26.70 5.42 -2.67
N ARG A 6 -27.15 4.54 -3.57
CA ARG A 6 -27.34 3.11 -3.31
C ARG A 6 -26.16 2.34 -3.90
N LYS A 7 -24.93 2.70 -3.57
CA LYS A 7 -23.74 2.05 -4.14
C LYS A 7 -22.87 1.50 -3.01
N ARG A 8 -23.38 0.45 -2.37
CA ARG A 8 -22.58 -0.42 -1.51
C ARG A 8 -21.73 -1.34 -2.38
N THR A 9 -20.43 -1.40 -2.10
CA THR A 9 -19.51 -2.30 -2.80
C THR A 9 -19.44 -3.62 -2.05
N TRP A 10 -20.16 -4.63 -2.56
CA TRP A 10 -20.16 -5.97 -2.00
C TRP A 10 -18.95 -6.77 -2.50
N GLN A 11 -18.19 -7.37 -1.59
CA GLN A 11 -17.15 -8.32 -1.94
C GLN A 11 -17.76 -9.72 -2.09
N ALA A 12 -17.49 -10.36 -3.22
CA ALA A 12 -17.91 -11.72 -3.48
C ALA A 12 -16.74 -12.52 -4.05
N ARG A 13 -16.70 -13.82 -3.76
CA ARG A 13 -15.73 -14.73 -4.36
C ARG A 13 -16.34 -15.45 -5.55
N LEU A 14 -15.58 -15.54 -6.63
CA LEU A 14 -15.94 -16.41 -7.75
C LEU A 14 -15.87 -17.86 -7.29
N LYS A 15 -16.92 -18.64 -7.55
CA LYS A 15 -16.93 -20.08 -7.26
C LYS A 15 -16.04 -20.87 -8.21
N ARG A 16 -15.89 -20.37 -9.44
CA ARG A 16 -15.13 -20.99 -10.52
C ARG A 16 -14.37 -19.93 -11.29
N ILE A 17 -13.16 -20.24 -11.72
CA ILE A 17 -12.33 -19.38 -12.56
C ILE A 17 -11.94 -20.16 -13.81
N CYS A 18 -12.16 -19.55 -14.98
CA CYS A 18 -11.64 -20.06 -16.23
C CYS A 18 -10.20 -19.59 -16.43
N PHE A 19 -9.28 -20.52 -16.68
CA PHE A 19 -7.86 -20.23 -16.87
C PHE A 19 -7.60 -19.27 -18.02
N LYS A 20 -8.34 -19.43 -19.12
CA LYS A 20 -8.18 -18.60 -20.33
C LYS A 20 -8.60 -17.15 -20.13
N ASP A 21 -9.44 -16.88 -19.13
CA ASP A 21 -9.87 -15.51 -18.82
C ASP A 21 -8.82 -14.72 -18.04
N CYS A 22 -7.91 -15.41 -17.34
CA CYS A 22 -6.95 -14.78 -16.44
C CYS A 22 -5.49 -15.04 -16.81
N VAL A 23 -5.18 -16.06 -17.61
CA VAL A 23 -3.80 -16.37 -18.03
C VAL A 23 -3.69 -16.28 -19.54
N ARG A 24 -2.69 -15.55 -20.02
CA ARG A 24 -2.33 -15.54 -21.43
C ARG A 24 -0.86 -15.82 -21.65
N PHE A 25 -0.59 -16.56 -22.72
CA PHE A 25 0.74 -16.80 -23.26
C PHE A 25 0.92 -15.89 -24.46
N ILE A 26 2.06 -15.20 -24.51
CA ILE A 26 2.46 -14.35 -25.63
C ILE A 26 3.69 -15.01 -26.24
N ASP A 27 3.75 -15.04 -27.57
CA ASP A 27 4.93 -15.50 -28.30
C ASP A 27 6.14 -14.65 -27.90
N ASP A 28 7.28 -15.31 -27.70
CA ASP A 28 8.47 -14.73 -27.06
C ASP A 28 8.87 -13.41 -27.73
N VAL A 29 8.50 -12.29 -27.10
CA VAL A 29 8.78 -10.98 -27.65
C VAL A 29 10.24 -10.67 -27.39
N ALA A 30 11.09 -10.92 -28.38
CA ALA A 30 12.52 -10.72 -28.27
C ALA A 30 12.85 -9.26 -27.89
N GLY A 31 13.51 -9.09 -26.74
CA GLY A 31 14.15 -7.83 -26.35
C GLY A 31 13.54 -7.13 -25.12
N LYS A 32 14.42 -6.55 -24.30
CA LYS A 32 14.10 -5.86 -23.05
C LYS A 32 13.13 -4.67 -23.23
N GLU A 33 13.21 -3.98 -24.36
CA GLU A 33 12.34 -2.84 -24.68
C GLU A 33 10.88 -3.28 -24.87
N HIS A 34 10.66 -4.38 -25.60
CA HIS A 34 9.34 -4.95 -25.78
C HIS A 34 8.72 -5.42 -24.46
N PHE A 35 9.50 -6.03 -23.56
CA PHE A 35 9.00 -6.40 -22.24
C PHE A 35 8.61 -5.19 -21.39
N THR A 36 9.35 -4.09 -21.48
CA THR A 36 9.01 -2.85 -20.77
C THR A 36 7.71 -2.24 -21.29
N GLN A 37 7.51 -2.27 -22.62
CA GLN A 37 6.25 -1.86 -23.23
C GLN A 37 5.10 -2.77 -22.80
N LEU A 38 5.30 -4.10 -22.76
CA LEU A 38 4.32 -5.05 -22.25
C LEU A 38 3.94 -4.72 -20.80
N LEU A 39 4.93 -4.55 -19.90
CA LEU A 39 4.69 -4.12 -18.52
C LEU A 39 3.85 -2.84 -18.45
N GLN A 40 4.15 -1.85 -19.28
CA GLN A 40 3.42 -0.59 -19.31
C GLN A 40 1.97 -0.77 -19.80
N VAL A 41 1.75 -1.53 -20.87
CA VAL A 41 0.41 -1.85 -21.37
C VAL A 41 -0.38 -2.60 -20.32
N GLU A 42 0.24 -3.60 -19.69
CA GLU A 42 -0.41 -4.43 -18.69
C GLU A 42 -0.73 -3.69 -17.39
N HIS A 43 0.14 -2.80 -16.96
CA HIS A 43 -0.10 -1.94 -15.80
C HIS A 43 -1.20 -0.91 -16.09
N ASN A 44 -1.25 -0.36 -17.31
CA ASN A 44 -2.19 0.71 -17.67
C ASN A 44 -3.55 0.22 -18.15
N THR A 45 -3.72 -1.08 -18.38
CA THR A 45 -5.01 -1.66 -18.74
C THR A 45 -5.85 -1.90 -17.49
N TRP A 46 -6.98 -1.21 -17.42
CA TRP A 46 -7.85 -1.27 -16.25
C TRP A 46 -8.66 -2.58 -16.22
N PHE A 47 -8.92 -3.07 -15.02
CA PHE A 47 -9.90 -4.15 -14.83
C PHE A 47 -11.31 -3.59 -15.00
N ASN A 48 -12.17 -4.33 -15.72
CA ASN A 48 -13.59 -4.03 -15.74
C ASN A 48 -14.22 -4.48 -14.41
N THR A 49 -14.39 -3.55 -13.47
CA THR A 49 -14.95 -3.86 -12.16
C THR A 49 -16.45 -4.14 -12.19
N ASP A 50 -17.14 -3.84 -13.29
CA ASP A 50 -18.55 -4.19 -13.50
C ASP A 50 -18.72 -5.65 -13.93
N ASP A 51 -17.70 -6.26 -14.54
CA ASP A 51 -17.69 -7.68 -14.89
C ASP A 51 -17.47 -8.53 -13.63
N LYS A 52 -18.54 -9.17 -13.16
CA LYS A 52 -18.52 -10.04 -11.98
C LYS A 52 -18.21 -11.49 -12.30
N THR A 53 -17.85 -11.81 -13.55
CA THR A 53 -17.53 -13.18 -13.98
C THR A 53 -16.04 -13.45 -13.99
N LYS A 54 -15.21 -12.41 -14.03
CA LYS A 54 -13.75 -12.50 -14.14
C LYS A 54 -13.05 -12.11 -12.84
N PRO A 55 -11.92 -12.76 -12.52
CA PRO A 55 -11.12 -12.34 -11.38
C PRO A 55 -10.50 -10.96 -11.66
N LEU A 56 -10.29 -10.19 -10.59
CA LEU A 56 -9.57 -8.91 -10.67
C LEU A 56 -8.05 -9.10 -10.60
N TRP A 57 -7.56 -10.17 -11.23
CA TRP A 57 -6.14 -10.46 -11.41
C TRP A 57 -5.94 -11.21 -12.73
N ARG A 58 -4.73 -11.12 -13.28
CA ARG A 58 -4.31 -11.80 -14.50
C ARG A 58 -2.82 -12.08 -14.52
N VAL A 59 -2.42 -13.08 -15.29
CA VAL A 59 -1.05 -13.51 -15.50
C VAL A 59 -0.73 -13.44 -16.99
N VAL A 60 0.45 -12.93 -17.30
CA VAL A 60 0.98 -12.87 -18.66
C VAL A 60 2.32 -13.59 -18.67
N VAL A 61 2.42 -14.60 -19.53
CA VAL A 61 3.64 -15.40 -19.71
C VAL A 61 4.26 -15.03 -21.05
N ASN A 62 5.50 -14.56 -21.02
CA ASN A 62 6.33 -14.23 -22.18
C ASN A 62 7.67 -14.96 -22.05
N GLY A 63 7.80 -16.13 -22.65
CA GLY A 63 8.97 -17.00 -22.45
C GLY A 63 9.21 -17.31 -20.97
N SER A 64 10.36 -16.89 -20.44
CA SER A 64 10.73 -17.05 -19.02
C SER A 64 10.21 -15.94 -18.10
N GLN A 65 9.56 -14.91 -18.66
CA GLN A 65 9.09 -13.75 -17.92
C GLN A 65 7.60 -13.90 -17.60
N ILE A 66 7.26 -13.74 -16.33
CA ILE A 66 5.89 -13.89 -15.83
C ILE A 66 5.47 -12.59 -15.15
N LEU A 67 4.44 -11.93 -15.68
CA LEU A 67 3.81 -10.78 -15.05
C LEU A 67 2.57 -11.23 -14.30
N PHE A 68 2.48 -10.88 -13.02
CA PHE A 68 1.27 -11.01 -12.24
C PHE A 68 0.70 -9.61 -11.97
N VAL A 69 -0.49 -9.35 -12.49
CA VAL A 69 -1.16 -8.04 -12.41
C VAL A 69 -2.47 -8.22 -11.68
N PHE A 70 -2.75 -7.35 -10.70
CA PHE A 70 -3.94 -7.46 -9.88
C PHE A 70 -4.50 -6.09 -9.52
N HIS A 71 -5.79 -6.06 -9.22
CA HIS A 71 -6.44 -4.92 -8.61
C HIS A 71 -6.22 -4.92 -7.09
N HIS A 72 -5.93 -3.76 -6.51
CA HIS A 72 -5.63 -3.64 -5.08
C HIS A 72 -6.81 -4.03 -4.17
N SER A 73 -8.04 -4.12 -4.67
CA SER A 73 -9.18 -4.62 -3.87
C SER A 73 -9.09 -6.11 -3.53
N VAL A 74 -8.35 -6.90 -4.30
CA VAL A 74 -8.25 -8.37 -4.10
C VAL A 74 -6.86 -8.83 -3.67
N CYS A 75 -5.84 -7.98 -3.79
CA CYS A 75 -4.45 -8.33 -3.52
C CYS A 75 -3.69 -7.15 -2.91
N ASP A 76 -2.74 -7.46 -2.04
CA ASP A 76 -1.76 -6.54 -1.47
C ASP A 76 -0.31 -6.99 -1.74
N GLY A 77 0.68 -6.28 -1.21
CA GLY A 77 2.09 -6.64 -1.41
C GLY A 77 2.45 -8.05 -0.92
N ARG A 78 1.83 -8.54 0.16
CA ARG A 78 2.04 -9.92 0.64
C ARG A 78 1.37 -10.94 -0.26
N SER A 79 0.27 -10.59 -0.90
CA SER A 79 -0.38 -11.45 -1.90
C SER A 79 0.55 -11.74 -3.09
N GLY A 80 1.34 -10.76 -3.53
CA GLY A 80 2.40 -10.98 -4.51
C GLY A 80 3.43 -12.01 -4.03
N MET A 81 3.91 -11.89 -2.79
CA MET A 81 4.85 -12.85 -2.20
C MET A 81 4.27 -14.28 -2.12
N ILE A 82 2.99 -14.40 -1.74
CA ILE A 82 2.28 -15.68 -1.70
C ILE A 82 2.20 -16.29 -3.11
N PHE A 83 1.78 -15.50 -4.10
CA PHE A 83 1.74 -15.93 -5.50
C PHE A 83 3.10 -16.47 -5.98
N HIS A 84 4.19 -15.72 -5.77
CA HIS A 84 5.52 -16.14 -6.21
C HIS A 84 6.00 -17.42 -5.52
N ARG A 85 5.72 -17.59 -4.21
CA ARG A 85 6.04 -18.83 -3.48
C ARG A 85 5.25 -20.02 -4.02
N SER A 86 3.95 -19.85 -4.25
CA SER A 86 3.08 -20.88 -4.82
C SER A 86 3.50 -21.27 -6.24
N LEU A 87 3.85 -20.28 -7.07
CA LEU A 87 4.34 -20.50 -8.43
C LEU A 87 5.65 -21.28 -8.43
N LEU A 88 6.63 -20.89 -7.61
CA LEU A 88 7.90 -21.60 -7.49
C LEU A 88 7.71 -23.05 -7.04
N ALA A 89 6.84 -23.27 -6.04
CA ALA A 89 6.53 -24.61 -5.56
C ALA A 89 5.86 -25.48 -6.65
N ALA A 90 4.96 -24.89 -7.44
CA ALA A 90 4.30 -25.57 -8.55
C ALA A 90 5.29 -25.92 -9.67
N LEU A 91 6.16 -24.99 -10.07
CA LEU A 91 7.18 -25.22 -11.09
C LEU A 91 8.13 -26.36 -10.69
N ASN A 92 8.65 -26.33 -9.45
CA ASN A 92 9.52 -27.39 -8.94
C ASN A 92 8.85 -28.77 -8.88
N LYS A 93 7.51 -28.82 -8.71
CA LYS A 93 6.75 -30.06 -8.72
C LYS A 93 6.59 -30.61 -10.14
N VAL A 94 6.38 -29.74 -11.14
CA VAL A 94 6.29 -30.14 -12.55
C VAL A 94 7.62 -30.70 -13.04
N THR A 95 8.74 -30.04 -12.72
CA THR A 95 10.08 -30.51 -13.11
C THR A 95 10.34 -31.95 -12.66
N ARG A 96 10.06 -32.26 -11.38
CA ARG A 96 10.23 -33.62 -10.85
C ARG A 96 9.31 -34.64 -11.53
N LYS A 97 8.05 -34.29 -11.77
CA LYS A 97 7.09 -35.20 -12.43
C LYS A 97 7.46 -35.48 -13.89
N GLN A 98 7.93 -34.48 -14.62
CA GLN A 98 8.36 -34.65 -16.02
C GLN A 98 9.59 -35.55 -16.12
N GLU A 99 10.54 -35.42 -15.18
CA GLU A 99 11.69 -36.34 -15.06
C GLU A 99 11.26 -37.78 -14.76
N GLU A 100 10.18 -37.98 -13.99
CA GLU A 100 9.75 -39.30 -13.51
C GLU A 100 8.77 -40.04 -14.44
N SER A 101 7.93 -39.34 -15.22
CA SER A 101 6.75 -39.98 -15.86
C SER A 101 6.53 -39.67 -17.34
N GLY A 102 7.20 -38.67 -17.94
CA GLY A 102 7.11 -38.35 -19.37
C GLY A 102 5.70 -38.07 -19.91
N GLN A 103 4.71 -37.83 -19.04
CA GLN A 103 3.30 -37.74 -19.41
C GLN A 103 2.84 -36.27 -19.38
N GLU A 104 2.26 -35.80 -20.47
CA GLU A 104 1.62 -34.47 -20.52
C GLU A 104 0.26 -34.52 -19.80
N ASP A 105 0.14 -33.80 -18.69
CA ASP A 105 -1.13 -33.64 -17.97
C ASP A 105 -2.11 -32.77 -18.79
N ILE A 106 -3.36 -33.22 -18.91
CA ILE A 106 -4.45 -32.42 -19.49
C ILE A 106 -4.76 -31.27 -18.53
N PHE A 107 -4.45 -30.04 -18.95
CA PHE A 107 -4.73 -28.84 -18.14
C PHE A 107 -6.24 -28.55 -18.09
N PRO A 108 -6.86 -28.57 -16.90
CA PRO A 108 -8.25 -28.15 -16.75
C PRO A 108 -8.38 -26.69 -17.19
N THR A 109 -9.39 -26.41 -18.00
CA THR A 109 -9.70 -25.04 -18.44
C THR A 109 -10.42 -24.23 -17.37
N ASP A 110 -11.10 -24.90 -16.45
CA ASP A 110 -11.83 -24.31 -15.33
C ASP A 110 -11.38 -24.92 -14.00
N PHE A 111 -11.28 -24.07 -12.98
CA PHE A 111 -10.92 -24.48 -11.63
C PHE A 111 -11.97 -24.01 -10.61
N ASN A 112 -12.33 -24.90 -9.70
CA ASN A 112 -13.13 -24.53 -8.53
C ASN A 112 -12.26 -23.78 -7.54
N VAL A 113 -12.74 -22.63 -7.08
CA VAL A 113 -12.03 -21.85 -6.08
C VAL A 113 -12.31 -22.43 -4.70
N PRO A 114 -11.29 -22.74 -3.89
CA PRO A 114 -11.51 -23.23 -2.53
C PRO A 114 -12.38 -22.25 -1.72
N ASN A 115 -13.32 -22.83 -0.98
CA ASN A 115 -14.22 -22.07 -0.12
C ASN A 115 -13.55 -21.75 1.22
N TYR A 116 -12.55 -20.86 1.21
CA TYR A 116 -12.05 -20.23 2.44
C TYR A 116 -13.00 -19.13 2.89
N GLU A 117 -13.04 -18.83 4.19
CA GLU A 117 -13.72 -17.61 4.64
C GLU A 117 -13.12 -16.38 3.95
N LEU A 118 -13.98 -15.45 3.54
CA LEU A 118 -13.53 -14.14 3.09
C LEU A 118 -12.98 -13.38 4.29
N MET A 119 -12.12 -12.39 4.04
CA MET A 119 -11.75 -11.46 5.11
C MET A 119 -13.03 -10.99 5.80
N PRO A 120 -13.11 -11.08 7.15
CA PRO A 120 -14.29 -10.62 7.86
C PRO A 120 -14.61 -9.19 7.44
N GLU A 121 -15.88 -8.91 7.14
CA GLU A 121 -16.34 -7.53 6.97
C GLU A 121 -15.88 -6.67 8.16
N SER A 122 -15.74 -5.38 7.95
CA SER A 122 -15.11 -4.50 8.94
C SER A 122 -15.68 -4.63 10.36
N MET A 123 -17.00 -4.76 10.47
CA MET A 123 -17.69 -4.97 11.74
C MET A 123 -17.51 -6.37 12.32
N ALA A 124 -17.33 -7.39 11.48
CA ALA A 124 -16.96 -8.73 11.91
C ALA A 124 -15.50 -8.77 12.39
N LEU A 125 -14.61 -7.98 11.79
CA LEU A 125 -13.23 -7.82 12.26
C LEU A 125 -13.18 -7.14 13.65
N PHE A 126 -14.02 -6.13 13.89
CA PHE A 126 -14.17 -5.55 15.24
C PHE A 126 -14.55 -6.61 16.28
N ARG A 127 -15.52 -7.47 15.96
CA ARG A 127 -15.97 -8.54 16.86
C ARG A 127 -14.89 -9.60 17.07
N LEU A 128 -14.24 -10.04 15.99
CA LEU A 128 -13.20 -11.07 16.02
C LEU A 128 -12.00 -10.64 16.86
N LEU A 129 -11.66 -9.36 16.83
CA LEU A 129 -10.58 -8.79 17.64
C LEU A 129 -11.02 -8.38 19.05
N GLY A 130 -12.28 -8.63 19.44
CA GLY A 130 -12.81 -8.25 20.76
C GLY A 130 -12.86 -6.72 20.99
N MET A 131 -12.90 -5.94 19.91
CA MET A 131 -12.79 -4.48 19.96
C MET A 131 -14.17 -3.81 19.95
N ARG A 132 -14.29 -2.70 20.68
CA ARG A 132 -15.48 -1.85 20.66
C ARG A 132 -15.19 -0.60 19.83
N PHE A 133 -15.93 -0.41 18.73
CA PHE A 133 -15.86 0.82 17.95
C PHE A 133 -16.24 2.01 18.84
N ASN A 134 -15.32 2.95 18.99
CA ASN A 134 -15.56 4.19 19.71
C ASN A 134 -15.85 5.32 18.72
N ILE A 135 -17.14 5.64 18.56
CA ILE A 135 -17.62 6.70 17.67
C ILE A 135 -16.99 8.07 17.98
N TYR A 136 -16.59 8.32 19.23
CA TYR A 136 -15.93 9.56 19.63
C TYR A 136 -14.54 9.72 18.98
N ILE A 137 -13.81 8.63 18.75
CA ILE A 137 -12.51 8.67 18.06
C ILE A 137 -12.69 9.10 16.60
N GLY A 138 -13.70 8.54 15.92
CA GLY A 138 -14.05 8.91 14.55
C GLY A 138 -14.48 10.37 14.46
N LEU A 139 -15.38 10.81 15.36
CA LEU A 139 -15.84 12.20 15.41
C LEU A 139 -14.71 13.18 15.70
N LEU A 140 -13.82 12.86 16.66
CA LEU A 140 -12.69 13.71 17.00
C LEU A 140 -11.69 13.82 15.85
N SER A 141 -11.41 12.71 15.16
CA SER A 141 -10.55 12.69 13.97
C SER A 141 -11.14 13.52 12.82
N TYR A 142 -12.46 13.46 12.65
CA TYR A 142 -13.21 14.26 11.68
C TYR A 142 -13.15 15.76 12.02
N LEU A 143 -13.44 16.12 13.28
CA LEU A 143 -13.36 17.51 13.76
C LEU A 143 -11.93 18.05 13.64
N PHE A 144 -10.92 17.27 14.01
CA PHE A 144 -9.51 17.62 13.82
C PHE A 144 -9.19 17.88 12.34
N SER A 145 -9.69 17.04 11.43
CA SER A 145 -9.50 17.24 9.99
C SER A 145 -10.16 18.52 9.47
N ILE A 146 -11.33 18.89 10.00
CA ILE A 146 -11.98 20.18 9.70
C ILE A 146 -11.15 21.34 10.25
N LEU A 147 -10.68 21.25 11.50
CA LEU A 147 -9.84 22.28 12.12
C LEU A 147 -8.53 22.48 11.36
N VAL A 148 -7.87 21.39 10.96
CA VAL A 148 -6.69 21.41 10.09
C VAL A 148 -7.05 22.13 8.78
N LYS A 149 -8.14 21.77 8.11
CA LYS A 149 -8.56 22.43 6.86
C LYS A 149 -8.86 23.92 7.03
N PHE A 150 -9.42 24.34 8.16
CA PHE A 150 -9.87 25.71 8.38
C PHE A 150 -8.75 26.64 8.85
N PHE A 151 -7.92 26.18 9.80
CA PHE A 151 -6.89 27.01 10.43
C PHE A 151 -5.52 26.94 9.76
N LEU A 152 -5.23 25.85 9.05
CA LEU A 152 -3.95 25.69 8.37
C LEU A 152 -4.10 26.17 6.92
N ARG A 153 -3.62 27.39 6.65
CA ARG A 153 -3.55 27.97 5.29
C ARG A 153 -2.94 26.93 4.33
N LYS A 154 -3.68 26.62 3.24
CA LYS A 154 -3.41 25.58 2.22
C LYS A 154 -1.95 25.51 1.72
N ASN A 155 -1.19 26.61 1.79
CA ASN A 155 0.12 26.74 1.15
C ASN A 155 1.33 26.35 2.03
N TYR A 156 1.15 25.94 3.31
CA TYR A 156 2.28 25.86 4.25
C TYR A 156 2.36 24.60 5.13
N THR A 157 1.50 23.61 4.90
CA THR A 157 1.22 22.60 5.94
C THR A 157 1.48 21.16 5.58
N PHE A 158 1.84 20.85 4.34
CA PHE A 158 2.21 19.49 3.93
C PHE A 158 3.35 19.52 2.92
N PHE A 159 3.96 18.36 2.68
CA PHE A 159 4.95 18.13 1.61
C PHE A 159 4.25 18.13 0.24
N THR A 160 3.69 19.26 -0.16
CA THR A 160 2.90 19.33 -1.39
C THR A 160 2.99 20.69 -2.07
N ASP A 161 3.28 20.65 -3.36
CA ASP A 161 3.14 21.80 -4.28
C ASP A 161 1.73 21.84 -4.90
N VAL A 162 0.78 21.03 -4.41
CA VAL A 162 -0.56 20.93 -4.99
C VAL A 162 -1.34 22.21 -4.75
N ILE A 163 -1.62 22.91 -5.85
CA ILE A 163 -2.65 23.94 -5.91
C ILE A 163 -4.00 23.22 -6.07
N PHE A 164 -4.77 23.17 -4.99
CA PHE A 164 -6.12 22.62 -5.01
C PHE A 164 -7.04 23.57 -5.79
N LYS A 165 -7.46 23.16 -7.00
CA LYS A 165 -8.55 23.82 -7.74
C LYS A 165 -9.88 23.61 -7.00
N ASP A 166 -10.81 24.54 -7.13
CA ASP A 166 -12.10 24.49 -6.41
C ASP A 166 -12.98 23.30 -6.82
N ASN A 167 -12.78 22.76 -8.02
CA ASN A 167 -13.48 21.58 -8.51
C ASN A 167 -12.58 20.35 -8.42
N PHE A 168 -12.90 19.47 -7.48
CA PHE A 168 -12.27 18.15 -7.38
C PHE A 168 -12.71 17.24 -8.52
N PRO A 169 -11.83 16.39 -9.05
CA PRO A 169 -12.25 15.35 -9.99
C PRO A 169 -13.28 14.45 -9.32
N SER A 170 -14.22 13.93 -10.09
CA SER A 170 -15.23 12.96 -9.64
C SER A 170 -15.34 11.83 -10.65
N LYS A 171 -16.12 10.79 -10.35
CA LYS A 171 -16.41 9.74 -11.33
C LYS A 171 -17.06 10.30 -12.61
N ASP A 172 -17.96 11.27 -12.44
CA ASP A 172 -18.68 11.91 -13.54
C ASP A 172 -17.83 12.97 -14.28
N ASN A 173 -16.79 13.49 -13.63
CA ASN A 173 -15.84 14.44 -14.20
C ASN A 173 -14.39 14.03 -13.84
N PRO A 174 -13.86 12.97 -14.48
CA PRO A 174 -12.52 12.48 -14.18
C PRO A 174 -11.46 13.44 -14.72
N VAL A 175 -10.25 13.42 -14.14
CA VAL A 175 -9.11 14.17 -14.68
C VAL A 175 -8.82 13.69 -16.11
N PRO A 176 -8.73 14.61 -17.11
CA PRO A 176 -8.36 14.26 -18.48
C PRO A 176 -7.04 13.51 -18.52
N LEU A 177 -6.91 12.49 -19.37
CA LEU A 177 -5.69 11.67 -19.47
C LEU A 177 -4.37 12.49 -19.56
N PRO A 178 -4.28 13.57 -20.37
CA PRO A 178 -3.07 14.39 -20.46
C PRO A 178 -2.72 15.16 -19.17
N GLU A 179 -3.70 15.38 -18.30
CA GLU A 179 -3.54 16.09 -17.03
C GLU A 179 -3.27 15.15 -15.84
N ARG A 180 -3.34 13.83 -16.04
CA ARG A 180 -3.08 12.86 -14.98
C ARG A 180 -1.60 12.83 -14.62
N PRO A 181 -1.25 12.70 -13.32
CA PRO A 181 0.13 12.61 -12.90
C PRO A 181 0.80 11.37 -13.52
N LEU A 182 1.98 11.58 -14.11
CA LEU A 182 2.82 10.50 -14.60
C LEU A 182 3.75 10.06 -13.47
N THR A 183 3.51 8.87 -12.92
CA THR A 183 4.38 8.28 -11.91
C THR A 183 5.71 7.86 -12.54
N LYS A 184 6.82 8.38 -12.01
CA LYS A 184 8.17 7.95 -12.37
C LYS A 184 8.76 7.14 -11.23
N LEU A 185 9.33 5.98 -11.55
CA LEU A 185 10.04 5.15 -10.58
C LEU A 185 11.53 5.45 -10.63
N LYS A 186 12.13 5.69 -9.46
CA LYS A 186 13.58 5.66 -9.27
C LYS A 186 13.91 4.60 -8.23
N ARG A 187 14.95 3.82 -8.49
CA ARG A 187 15.42 2.77 -7.58
C ARG A 187 16.75 3.21 -6.95
N ILE A 188 16.85 3.05 -5.65
CA ILE A 188 18.09 3.22 -4.88
C ILE A 188 18.35 1.87 -4.19
N CYS A 189 19.51 1.29 -4.44
CA CYS A 189 19.90 0.00 -3.88
C CYS A 189 21.03 0.21 -2.88
N LEU A 190 20.89 -0.38 -1.68
CA LEU A 190 21.99 -0.50 -0.73
C LEU A 190 22.73 -1.81 -1.00
N SER A 191 24.06 -1.81 -0.89
CA SER A 191 24.81 -3.06 -0.92
C SER A 191 24.43 -3.95 0.28
N PRO A 192 24.64 -5.28 0.19
CA PRO A 192 24.39 -6.18 1.33
C PRO A 192 25.10 -5.73 2.60
N SER A 193 26.37 -5.31 2.49
CA SER A 193 27.15 -4.80 3.61
C SER A 193 26.60 -3.50 4.20
N GLN A 194 26.11 -2.58 3.36
CA GLN A 194 25.47 -1.34 3.82
C GLN A 194 24.15 -1.62 4.53
N LEU A 195 23.34 -2.55 4.00
CA LEU A 195 22.07 -2.94 4.62
C LEU A 195 22.32 -3.61 5.98
N GLU A 196 23.26 -4.54 6.06
CA GLU A 196 23.62 -5.21 7.31
C GLU A 196 24.12 -4.20 8.36
N ALA A 197 25.03 -3.31 7.97
CA ALA A 197 25.51 -2.24 8.85
C ALA A 197 24.36 -1.35 9.34
N SER A 198 23.43 -0.98 8.44
CA SER A 198 22.25 -0.17 8.77
C SER A 198 21.33 -0.88 9.75
N LEU A 199 21.08 -2.18 9.55
CA LEU A 199 20.26 -3.00 10.44
C LEU A 199 20.90 -3.13 11.83
N ASN A 200 22.22 -3.33 11.89
CA ASN A 200 22.96 -3.42 13.14
C ASN A 200 22.97 -2.08 13.89
N ALA A 201 23.12 -0.96 13.18
CA ALA A 201 22.97 0.37 13.76
C ALA A 201 21.56 0.60 14.30
N CYS A 202 20.52 0.23 13.55
CA CYS A 202 19.12 0.33 14.03
C CYS A 202 18.92 -0.45 15.35
N LYS A 203 19.44 -1.68 15.44
CA LYS A 203 19.38 -2.49 16.67
C LYS A 203 20.08 -1.80 17.84
N LYS A 204 21.31 -1.30 17.64
CA LYS A 204 22.09 -0.57 18.65
C LYS A 204 21.32 0.64 19.19
N HIS A 205 20.63 1.35 18.30
CA HIS A 205 19.82 2.52 18.62
C HIS A 205 18.35 2.19 18.92
N LYS A 206 17.99 0.92 19.17
CA LYS A 206 16.62 0.50 19.56
C LYS A 206 15.52 1.01 18.61
N THR A 207 15.82 1.10 17.31
CA THR A 207 14.89 1.53 16.27
C THR A 207 14.72 0.44 15.19
N SER A 208 13.90 0.70 14.17
CA SER A 208 13.73 -0.17 13.00
C SER A 208 14.23 0.53 11.74
N PHE A 209 14.56 -0.25 10.70
CA PHE A 209 14.98 0.29 9.42
C PHE A 209 13.88 1.15 8.77
N THR A 210 12.61 0.72 8.87
CA THR A 210 11.45 1.49 8.40
C THR A 210 11.35 2.86 9.10
N ALA A 211 11.52 2.91 10.42
CA ALA A 211 11.47 4.16 11.17
C ALA A 211 12.65 5.08 10.84
N LEU A 212 13.84 4.50 10.62
CA LEU A 212 15.02 5.24 10.17
C LEU A 212 14.81 5.85 8.79
N ILE A 213 14.41 5.06 7.80
CA ILE A 213 14.15 5.54 6.43
C ILE A 213 13.07 6.61 6.44
N GLY A 214 11.97 6.39 7.17
CA GLY A 214 10.94 7.40 7.36
C GLY A 214 11.51 8.69 7.94
N THR A 215 12.37 8.62 8.96
CA THR A 215 13.00 9.79 9.55
C THR A 215 13.90 10.54 8.56
N LEU A 216 14.77 9.83 7.85
CA LEU A 216 15.69 10.44 6.87
C LEU A 216 14.91 11.16 5.77
N ILE A 217 13.85 10.53 5.25
CA ILE A 217 12.93 11.13 4.28
C ILE A 217 12.34 12.43 4.82
N HIS A 218 11.83 12.45 6.05
CA HIS A 218 11.27 13.67 6.64
C HIS A 218 12.31 14.75 6.83
N VAL A 219 13.54 14.40 7.23
CA VAL A 219 14.64 15.36 7.34
C VAL A 219 14.93 15.98 5.97
N THR A 220 15.15 15.16 4.93
CA THR A 220 15.43 15.63 3.57
C THR A 220 14.29 16.52 3.05
N LEU A 221 13.03 16.10 3.20
CA LEU A 221 11.90 16.89 2.73
C LEU A 221 11.75 18.20 3.50
N ALA A 222 11.93 18.18 4.82
CA ALA A 222 11.78 19.37 5.64
C ALA A 222 12.91 20.38 5.46
N CYS A 223 14.12 19.92 5.11
CA CYS A 223 15.29 20.78 4.97
C CYS A 223 15.48 21.27 3.53
N GLU A 224 15.35 20.37 2.55
CA GLU A 224 15.79 20.63 1.18
C GLU A 224 14.62 20.93 0.24
N VAL A 225 13.52 20.18 0.36
CA VAL A 225 12.43 20.23 -0.63
C VAL A 225 11.33 21.20 -0.22
N TYR A 226 10.94 21.20 1.06
CA TYR A 226 9.83 21.98 1.61
C TYR A 226 10.24 22.75 2.87
N PRO A 227 11.22 23.67 2.79
CA PRO A 227 11.79 24.36 3.97
C PRO A 227 10.77 25.23 4.73
N VAL A 228 9.74 25.70 4.03
CA VAL A 228 8.66 26.53 4.60
C VAL A 228 7.55 25.72 5.26
N ALA A 229 7.51 24.40 5.04
CA ALA A 229 6.47 23.56 5.60
C ALA A 229 6.61 23.47 7.13
N LYS A 230 5.47 23.55 7.82
CA LYS A 230 5.41 23.49 9.28
C LYS A 230 5.04 22.10 9.80
N LEU A 231 4.20 21.39 9.06
CA LEU A 231 3.66 20.09 9.43
C LEU A 231 3.97 19.08 8.32
N GLY A 232 4.34 17.88 8.73
CA GLY A 232 4.54 16.71 7.87
C GLY A 232 3.41 15.73 8.09
N LEU A 233 2.94 15.13 7.00
CA LEU A 233 1.94 14.08 6.99
C LEU A 233 2.52 12.89 6.26
N SER A 234 2.56 11.75 6.93
CA SER A 234 3.07 10.51 6.35
C SER A 234 2.17 9.34 6.66
N TYR A 235 2.09 8.41 5.70
CA TYR A 235 1.36 7.16 5.82
C TYR A 235 2.34 5.99 5.79
N PHE A 236 2.26 5.12 6.78
CA PHE A 236 3.01 3.87 6.82
C PHE A 236 2.06 2.72 6.53
N ALA A 237 2.35 1.92 5.50
CA ALA A 237 1.58 0.72 5.20
C ALA A 237 1.79 -0.33 6.30
N ILE A 238 0.68 -0.86 6.83
CA ILE A 238 0.65 -1.85 7.91
C ILE A 238 -0.08 -3.10 7.41
N ASP A 239 0.57 -4.25 7.56
CA ASP A 239 -0.05 -5.56 7.31
C ASP A 239 -0.94 -5.96 8.49
N LEU A 240 -2.24 -6.08 8.22
CA LEU A 240 -3.26 -6.46 9.19
C LEU A 240 -3.26 -7.95 9.52
N ARG A 241 -2.62 -8.81 8.71
CA ARG A 241 -2.60 -10.27 8.96
C ARG A 241 -2.04 -10.63 10.34
N ARG A 242 -1.21 -9.78 10.94
CA ARG A 242 -0.70 -9.96 12.31
C ARG A 242 -1.79 -9.98 13.39
N PHE A 243 -2.95 -9.40 13.09
CA PHE A 243 -4.09 -9.34 13.99
C PHE A 243 -5.11 -10.44 13.65
N LEU A 244 -4.99 -11.09 12.50
CA LEU A 244 -5.93 -12.10 12.04
C LEU A 244 -5.51 -13.51 12.50
N PRO A 245 -6.45 -14.47 12.51
CA PRO A 245 -6.13 -15.88 12.71
C PRO A 245 -5.05 -16.35 11.72
N ALA A 246 -4.26 -17.34 12.13
CA ALA A 246 -3.08 -17.79 11.39
C ALA A 246 -3.40 -18.28 9.95
N GLU A 247 -4.62 -18.74 9.71
CA GLU A 247 -5.10 -19.13 8.37
C GLU A 247 -5.01 -18.01 7.33
N TYR A 248 -5.19 -16.75 7.73
CA TYR A 248 -5.12 -15.59 6.82
C TYR A 248 -3.68 -15.23 6.42
N SER A 249 -2.68 -15.80 7.09
CA SER A 249 -1.26 -15.48 6.86
C SER A 249 -0.76 -15.86 5.45
N SER A 250 -1.38 -16.89 4.85
CA SER A 250 -1.04 -17.47 3.55
C SER A 250 -2.12 -17.29 2.49
N ILE A 251 -3.20 -16.56 2.81
CA ILE A 251 -4.31 -16.31 1.90
C ILE A 251 -4.08 -14.98 1.15
N ILE A 252 -4.27 -15.02 -0.17
CA ILE A 252 -4.30 -13.84 -1.03
C ILE A 252 -5.54 -13.00 -0.68
N GLY A 253 -5.33 -11.70 -0.55
CA GLY A 253 -6.37 -10.73 -0.20
C GLY A 253 -5.75 -9.38 0.08
N ASN A 254 -6.57 -8.33 0.13
CA ASN A 254 -6.09 -7.03 0.58
C ASN A 254 -6.25 -6.90 2.10
N TYR A 255 -5.15 -7.05 2.82
CA TYR A 255 -5.09 -6.89 4.26
C TYR A 255 -4.13 -5.76 4.65
N VAL A 256 -3.99 -4.74 3.80
CA VAL A 256 -3.18 -3.57 4.10
C VAL A 256 -4.04 -2.47 4.73
N SER A 257 -3.48 -1.80 5.72
CA SER A 257 -3.98 -0.53 6.24
C SER A 257 -2.86 0.50 6.26
N SER A 258 -3.15 1.70 6.71
CA SER A 258 -2.17 2.76 6.92
C SER A 258 -2.21 3.32 8.33
N HIS A 259 -1.03 3.49 8.92
CA HIS A 259 -0.84 4.39 10.07
C HIS A 259 -0.51 5.78 9.56
N GLN A 260 -1.29 6.78 9.97
CA GLN A 260 -1.02 8.18 9.67
C GLN A 260 -0.19 8.77 10.82
N SER A 261 0.95 9.38 10.49
CA SER A 261 1.76 10.13 11.44
C SER A 261 1.81 11.61 11.05
N ASN A 262 1.46 12.47 12.01
CA ASN A 262 1.49 13.92 11.86
C ASN A 262 2.65 14.47 12.70
N GLN A 263 3.57 15.21 12.08
CA GLN A 263 4.82 15.60 12.72
C GLN A 263 5.13 17.08 12.50
N TRP A 264 5.54 17.79 13.56
CA TRP A 264 6.05 19.15 13.42
C TRP A 264 7.44 19.12 12.79
N LEU A 265 7.63 19.79 11.65
CA LEU A 265 8.84 19.68 10.86
C LEU A 265 10.05 20.42 11.43
N ASN A 266 9.85 21.27 12.43
CA ASN A 266 10.94 22.02 13.05
C ASN A 266 12.00 21.10 13.69
N ILE A 267 11.58 20.00 14.32
CA ILE A 267 12.52 19.05 14.94
C ILE A 267 13.34 18.29 13.90
N TYR A 268 12.75 18.01 12.73
CA TYR A 268 13.45 17.37 11.60
C TYR A 268 14.43 18.35 10.95
N ARG A 269 14.06 19.63 10.85
CA ARG A 269 14.97 20.69 10.40
C ARG A 269 16.17 20.84 11.31
N GLN A 270 15.96 20.87 12.62
CA GLN A 270 17.07 20.93 13.59
C GLN A 270 18.02 19.73 13.46
N ALA A 271 17.52 18.55 13.11
CA ALA A 271 18.34 17.37 12.85
C ALA A 271 19.03 17.41 11.47
N GLY A 272 18.57 18.22 10.51
CA GLY A 272 19.16 18.33 9.17
C GLY A 272 20.14 19.50 8.98
N VAL A 273 20.14 20.49 9.88
CA VAL A 273 21.09 21.62 9.80
C VAL A 273 22.52 21.12 9.92
N MET A 274 23.33 21.35 8.89
CA MET A 274 24.77 21.06 8.93
C MET A 274 25.43 21.91 10.02
N SER A 275 25.99 21.25 11.02
CA SER A 275 26.69 21.86 12.14
C SER A 275 28.09 21.23 12.25
N PRO A 276 29.11 21.99 12.69
CA PRO A 276 30.42 21.39 13.02
C PRO A 276 30.33 20.29 14.09
N ALA A 277 29.24 20.22 14.86
CA ALA A 277 28.93 19.15 15.80
C ALA A 277 28.14 18.00 15.14
N ILE A 278 28.77 17.28 14.21
CA ILE A 278 28.17 16.17 13.44
C ILE A 278 27.61 15.09 14.38
N ASP A 279 28.28 14.78 15.48
CA ASP A 279 27.84 13.74 16.43
C ASP A 279 26.49 14.08 17.09
N THR A 280 26.27 15.36 17.42
CA THR A 280 25.00 15.83 17.97
C THR A 280 23.87 15.72 16.96
N GLN A 281 24.17 16.02 15.69
CA GLN A 281 23.21 15.89 14.60
C GLN A 281 22.79 14.44 14.39
N ILE A 282 23.75 13.52 14.33
CA ILE A 282 23.50 12.08 14.21
C ILE A 282 22.70 11.57 15.41
N ALA A 283 23.03 12.01 16.62
CA ALA A 283 22.27 11.67 17.82
C ALA A 283 20.80 12.11 17.73
N HIS A 284 20.53 13.32 17.25
CA HIS A 284 19.16 13.81 17.02
C HIS A 284 18.42 12.97 15.97
N MET A 285 19.06 12.59 14.86
CA MET A 285 18.42 11.72 13.86
C MET A 285 18.03 10.36 14.46
N TRP A 286 18.88 9.76 15.29
CA TRP A 286 18.54 8.51 15.97
C TRP A 286 17.40 8.68 16.97
N GLN A 287 17.34 9.78 17.71
CA GLN A 287 16.22 10.08 18.61
C GLN A 287 14.90 10.22 17.85
N LEU A 288 14.90 10.91 16.70
CA LEU A 288 13.72 11.02 15.84
C LEU A 288 13.28 9.67 15.27
N SER A 289 14.24 8.81 14.92
CA SER A 289 13.98 7.44 14.47
C SER A 289 13.36 6.59 15.58
N GLN A 290 13.89 6.65 16.80
CA GLN A 290 13.30 5.99 17.97
C GLN A 290 11.87 6.47 18.23
N ARG A 291 11.63 7.78 18.16
CA ARG A 291 10.30 8.36 18.33
C ARG A 291 9.32 7.86 17.26
N THR A 292 9.77 7.80 16.01
CA THR A 292 8.96 7.26 14.89
C THR A 292 8.63 5.79 15.11
N LYS A 293 9.59 4.99 15.59
CA LYS A 293 9.33 3.59 15.96
C LYS A 293 8.32 3.49 17.10
N ALA A 294 8.49 4.29 18.16
CA ALA A 294 7.59 4.27 19.30
C ALA A 294 6.15 4.67 18.92
N ASP A 295 5.99 5.64 18.00
CA ASP A 295 4.68 6.01 17.43
C ASP A 295 4.04 4.82 16.68
N LEU A 296 4.79 4.15 15.82
CA LEU A 296 4.32 2.97 15.09
C LEU A 296 3.95 1.82 16.04
N ASP A 297 4.81 1.52 17.01
CA ASP A 297 4.57 0.45 17.98
C ASP A 297 3.34 0.79 18.85
N SER A 298 3.20 2.04 19.30
CA SER A 298 2.05 2.51 20.07
C SER A 298 0.76 2.37 19.29
N ALA A 299 0.76 2.78 18.02
CA ALA A 299 -0.38 2.66 17.12
C ALA A 299 -0.81 1.19 16.92
N MET A 300 0.14 0.25 16.96
CA MET A 300 -0.12 -1.18 16.76
C MET A 300 -0.48 -1.94 18.05
N LEU A 301 0.09 -1.57 19.19
CA LEU A 301 0.15 -2.43 20.39
C LEU A 301 -0.46 -1.82 21.65
N THR A 302 -0.53 -0.49 21.75
CA THR A 302 -0.84 0.18 23.03
C THR A 302 -2.31 0.57 23.17
N HIS A 303 -3.01 0.74 22.05
CA HIS A 303 -4.44 1.06 22.09
C HIS A 303 -5.30 -0.20 22.22
N HIS A 304 -6.39 -0.13 23.00
CA HIS A 304 -7.44 -1.16 23.02
C HIS A 304 -8.02 -1.48 21.62
N THR A 305 -7.81 -0.58 20.66
CA THR A 305 -8.06 -0.80 19.24
C THR A 305 -6.86 -0.24 18.49
N PRO A 306 -6.02 -1.08 17.84
CA PRO A 306 -4.89 -0.59 17.06
C PRO A 306 -5.36 0.44 16.04
N LEU A 307 -4.70 1.60 15.98
CA LEU A 307 -5.13 2.72 15.15
C LEU A 307 -5.20 2.38 13.65
N PRO A 308 -4.27 1.58 13.08
CA PRO A 308 -4.40 1.11 11.69
C PRO A 308 -5.63 0.24 11.46
N VAL A 309 -6.02 -0.56 12.46
CA VAL A 309 -7.24 -1.35 12.40
C VAL A 309 -8.45 -0.42 12.48
N ALA A 310 -8.46 0.55 13.39
CA ALA A 310 -9.50 1.57 13.44
C ALA A 310 -9.61 2.38 12.14
N ASN A 311 -8.50 2.69 11.47
CA ASN A 311 -8.48 3.42 10.20
C ASN A 311 -9.02 2.59 9.03
N ALA A 312 -8.56 1.33 8.88
CA ALA A 312 -9.08 0.41 7.86
C ALA A 312 -10.60 0.19 7.99
N LEU A 313 -11.07 0.16 9.24
CA LEU A 313 -12.46 -0.16 9.56
C LEU A 313 -13.36 1.08 9.66
N GLY A 314 -12.83 2.24 10.06
CA GLY A 314 -13.55 3.51 10.15
C GLY A 314 -13.97 4.04 8.78
N LEU A 315 -13.13 3.80 7.76
CA LEU A 315 -13.43 4.02 6.35
C LEU A 315 -14.67 3.26 5.88
N THR A 316 -14.86 2.03 6.35
CA THR A 316 -16.03 1.20 6.02
C THR A 316 -17.24 1.52 6.90
N ALA A 317 -17.03 1.95 8.16
CA ALA A 317 -18.10 2.25 9.12
C ALA A 317 -18.78 3.61 8.89
N ILE A 318 -18.11 4.58 8.27
CA ILE A 318 -18.70 5.89 7.88
C ILE A 318 -19.66 5.75 6.69
N GLY A 319 -19.78 4.53 6.15
CA GLY A 319 -20.72 4.15 5.10
C GLY A 319 -19.95 3.70 3.87
N GLU A 320 -20.28 2.51 3.38
CA GLU A 320 -19.98 2.05 2.02
C GLU A 320 -20.78 2.87 0.99
N ASP A 321 -20.78 4.19 1.10
CA ASP A 321 -21.35 5.09 0.11
C ASP A 321 -20.18 5.77 -0.59
N ASP A 322 -19.67 5.09 -1.61
CA ASP A 322 -18.47 5.41 -2.39
C ASP A 322 -18.47 6.81 -3.04
N GLU A 323 -19.55 7.58 -2.93
CA GLU A 323 -19.75 8.75 -3.78
C GLU A 323 -20.08 10.07 -3.07
N THR A 324 -20.46 10.11 -1.79
CA THR A 324 -20.96 11.38 -1.19
C THR A 324 -20.26 11.88 0.08
N ILE A 325 -19.82 10.99 0.98
CA ILE A 325 -19.12 11.42 2.21
C ILE A 325 -17.61 11.29 2.02
N THR A 326 -17.18 10.24 1.33
CA THR A 326 -15.79 9.97 0.97
C THR A 326 -15.27 10.93 -0.11
N THR A 327 -16.07 11.31 -1.09
CA THR A 327 -15.67 12.21 -2.19
C THR A 327 -15.24 13.61 -1.74
N GLY A 328 -15.79 14.18 -0.67
CA GLY A 328 -15.37 15.52 -0.22
C GLY A 328 -14.06 15.56 0.58
N ILE A 329 -13.78 14.50 1.35
CA ILE A 329 -12.64 14.46 2.29
C ILE A 329 -11.50 13.61 1.73
N TYR A 330 -11.81 12.48 1.10
CA TYR A 330 -10.83 11.61 0.49
C TYR A 330 -10.38 12.07 -0.88
N HIS A 331 -11.09 12.89 -1.67
CA HIS A 331 -10.46 13.44 -2.88
C HIS A 331 -9.27 14.36 -2.55
N VAL A 332 -9.33 15.09 -1.43
CA VAL A 332 -8.19 15.92 -0.99
C VAL A 332 -7.02 15.03 -0.54
N LEU A 333 -7.30 13.94 0.18
CA LEU A 333 -6.30 12.99 0.66
C LEU A 333 -5.77 12.09 -0.46
N ASP A 334 -6.61 11.61 -1.37
CA ASP A 334 -6.27 10.76 -2.52
C ASP A 334 -5.50 11.57 -3.58
N VAL A 335 -5.87 12.84 -3.83
CA VAL A 335 -5.06 13.74 -4.66
C VAL A 335 -3.72 14.10 -3.98
N ALA A 336 -3.69 14.20 -2.64
CA ALA A 336 -2.44 14.40 -1.90
C ALA A 336 -1.56 13.14 -1.85
N VAL A 337 -2.16 11.94 -1.79
CA VAL A 337 -1.50 10.63 -1.79
C VAL A 337 -1.01 10.26 -3.20
N THR A 338 -1.75 10.58 -4.26
CA THR A 338 -1.33 10.34 -5.66
C THR A 338 -0.16 11.23 -6.11
N LYS A 339 0.17 12.28 -5.34
CA LYS A 339 1.42 13.06 -5.50
C LYS A 339 2.41 12.87 -4.36
N SER A 340 2.17 11.90 -3.48
CA SER A 340 3.13 11.48 -2.47
C SER A 340 4.20 10.57 -3.08
N PHE A 341 5.42 10.62 -2.56
CA PHE A 341 6.43 9.63 -2.90
C PHE A 341 6.14 8.36 -2.07
N CYS A 342 6.08 7.21 -2.74
CA CYS A 342 5.98 5.91 -2.08
C CYS A 342 7.38 5.32 -1.97
N VAL A 343 7.77 4.92 -0.76
CA VAL A 343 9.01 4.19 -0.53
C VAL A 343 8.67 2.78 -0.11
N SER A 344 9.07 1.82 -0.93
CA SER A 344 8.95 0.39 -0.65
C SER A 344 10.34 -0.20 -0.52
N SER A 345 10.58 -0.95 0.55
CA SER A 345 11.79 -1.77 0.68
C SER A 345 11.53 -3.13 0.05
N LEU A 346 12.16 -3.41 -1.08
CA LEU A 346 12.22 -4.74 -1.66
C LEU A 346 13.58 -5.35 -1.29
N VAL A 347 13.56 -6.56 -0.74
CA VAL A 347 14.77 -7.37 -0.54
C VAL A 347 14.86 -8.27 -1.76
N GLU A 348 15.79 -7.98 -2.67
CA GLU A 348 16.15 -8.92 -3.73
C GLU A 348 17.05 -9.99 -3.13
N PRO A 349 16.75 -11.29 -3.30
CA PRO A 349 17.76 -12.32 -3.09
C PRO A 349 18.86 -12.10 -4.12
N ASN A 350 20.13 -12.21 -3.69
CA ASN A 350 21.26 -12.24 -4.62
C ASN A 350 21.04 -13.44 -5.55
N PHE A 351 20.75 -13.18 -6.83
CA PHE A 351 20.98 -14.15 -7.88
C PHE A 351 22.43 -13.94 -8.32
N GLU A 352 23.33 -14.72 -7.72
CA GLU A 352 24.67 -14.97 -8.30
C GLU A 352 24.56 -15.97 -9.46
#